data_AF-A0AAE6QEG6-F1
#
_entry.id   AF-A0AAE6QEG6-F1
#
_cell.length_a   1.000
_cell.length_b   1.000
_cell.length_c   1.000
_cell.angle_alpha   90.00
_cell.angle_beta   90.00
_cell.angle_gamma   90.00
#
_symmetry.space_group_name_H-M   'P 1'
#
loop_
_entity.id
_entity.type
_entity.pdbx_description
1 polymer ?
#
loop_
_entity_poly.entity_id
_entity_poly.type
_entity_poly.pdbx_seq_one_letter_code
_entity_poly.pdbx_strand_id
1 'polypeptide(L)'
;MQSEVTPHAMNELALDFNAAVDWVSSAGFPVERGRIAEYRKILIRLAERFEVHRWDDLKDQDFAKQVCTVLLETRELVSIHRGLSSVSDPTDLHTIRLFLKGPFSPINETAKNSSNRPRNIGFELYLTALFAYAKMTPIYGTDADLCFKHNTATFFVEAKRPMFSHSINAAIKDANKQLKRRLEGTQNALAKGLIALDLSKVINPKDKVMPVRDTYHLDQLMNGETKRQINALARYWHINRSDNTVGVLLHFRLLTQFGINGDLNTLRWVSLVQLSSDDALSGLDGKLQDVIRHIC
;
A
#
# COMPACT_ATOMS: atom_id res chain seq x y z
N MET A 1 6.70 -16.62 -2.83
CA MET A 1 6.01 -16.10 -1.64
C MET A 1 4.69 -16.81 -1.46
N GLN A 2 4.20 -16.85 -0.22
CA GLN A 2 2.85 -17.31 0.11
C GLN A 2 1.94 -16.09 0.25
N SER A 3 0.71 -16.22 -0.20
CA SER A 3 -0.31 -15.19 -0.13
C SER A 3 -0.97 -15.23 1.23
N GLU A 4 -1.14 -14.05 1.77
CA GLU A 4 -1.91 -13.87 2.99
C GLU A 4 -3.16 -13.11 2.66
N VAL A 5 -4.24 -13.81 2.92
CA VAL A 5 -5.58 -13.28 2.84
C VAL A 5 -5.99 -13.12 4.28
N THR A 6 -6.37 -11.90 4.66
CA THR A 6 -6.89 -11.65 5.99
C THR A 6 -8.42 -11.75 5.97
N PRO A 7 -9.00 -12.90 6.32
CA PRO A 7 -10.44 -13.01 6.54
C PRO A 7 -10.74 -12.29 7.85
N HIS A 8 -11.43 -11.17 7.78
CA HIS A 8 -11.96 -10.53 8.96
C HIS A 8 -13.46 -10.44 8.85
N ALA A 9 -14.12 -10.74 9.97
CA ALA A 9 -15.52 -10.42 10.12
C ALA A 9 -15.72 -8.90 9.91
N MET A 10 -16.82 -8.51 9.26
CA MET A 10 -17.10 -7.09 8.98
C MET A 10 -17.15 -6.25 10.27
N ASN A 11 -17.58 -6.85 11.38
CA ASN A 11 -17.58 -6.22 12.70
C ASN A 11 -16.18 -5.87 13.19
N GLU A 12 -15.20 -6.76 13.04
CA GLU A 12 -13.81 -6.49 13.42
C GLU A 12 -13.22 -5.36 12.57
N LEU A 13 -13.41 -5.42 11.26
CA LEU A 13 -12.95 -4.36 10.35
C LEU A 13 -13.58 -3.00 10.70
N ALA A 14 -14.86 -2.97 11.04
CA ALA A 14 -15.52 -1.74 11.45
C ALA A 14 -14.94 -1.17 12.76
N LEU A 15 -14.64 -2.03 13.74
CA LEU A 15 -13.99 -1.63 14.99
C LEU A 15 -12.57 -1.11 14.76
N ASP A 16 -11.75 -1.84 14.02
CA ASP A 16 -10.38 -1.43 13.66
C ASP A 16 -10.38 -0.11 12.88
N PHE A 17 -11.30 0.05 11.94
CA PHE A 17 -11.42 1.27 11.15
C PHE A 17 -11.82 2.46 12.03
N ASN A 18 -12.72 2.26 13.00
CA ASN A 18 -13.08 3.32 13.94
C ASN A 18 -11.89 3.72 14.81
N ALA A 19 -11.14 2.76 15.36
CA ALA A 19 -9.92 3.07 16.11
C ALA A 19 -8.90 3.86 15.27
N ALA A 20 -8.72 3.48 14.01
CA ALA A 20 -7.83 4.19 13.09
C ALA A 20 -8.33 5.61 12.80
N VAL A 21 -9.64 5.81 12.61
CA VAL A 21 -10.23 7.14 12.40
C VAL A 21 -10.10 8.02 13.64
N ASP A 22 -10.31 7.46 14.83
CA ASP A 22 -10.18 8.18 16.11
C ASP A 22 -8.73 8.62 16.35
N TRP A 23 -7.77 7.74 16.03
CA TRP A 23 -6.35 8.07 16.04
C TRP A 23 -6.03 9.24 15.11
N VAL A 24 -6.54 9.26 13.87
CA VAL A 24 -6.33 10.41 12.98
C VAL A 24 -7.08 11.65 13.45
N SER A 25 -8.26 11.50 14.06
CA SER A 25 -9.01 12.61 14.61
C SER A 25 -8.28 13.28 15.77
N SER A 26 -7.56 12.51 16.61
CA SER A 26 -6.71 13.02 17.68
C SER A 26 -5.58 13.94 17.15
N ALA A 27 -5.17 13.75 15.89
CA ALA A 27 -4.23 14.63 15.20
C ALA A 27 -4.86 15.98 14.78
N GLY A 28 -6.12 16.28 15.15
CA GLY A 28 -6.83 17.52 14.88
C GLY A 28 -7.47 17.60 13.49
N PHE A 29 -7.84 16.47 12.88
CA PHE A 29 -8.50 16.44 11.57
C PHE A 29 -10.00 16.11 11.69
N PRO A 30 -10.89 16.87 11.02
CA PRO A 30 -12.31 16.58 10.99
C PRO A 30 -12.60 15.36 10.10
N VAL A 31 -13.01 14.25 10.72
CA VAL A 31 -13.32 12.96 10.05
C VAL A 31 -14.81 12.77 9.78
N GLU A 32 -15.66 13.69 10.25
CA GLU A 32 -17.12 13.66 10.15
C GLU A 32 -17.66 13.97 8.75
N ARG A 33 -16.79 14.28 7.78
CA ARG A 33 -17.18 14.64 6.40
C ARG A 33 -16.24 14.02 5.37
N GLY A 34 -16.71 13.96 4.13
CA GLY A 34 -15.92 13.45 3.01
C GLY A 34 -15.87 11.92 2.97
N ARG A 35 -14.86 11.38 2.27
CA ARG A 35 -14.81 9.94 1.95
C ARG A 35 -14.74 9.03 3.17
N ILE A 36 -14.07 9.46 4.25
CA ILE A 36 -13.93 8.67 5.48
C ILE A 36 -15.28 8.48 6.18
N ALA A 37 -16.09 9.55 6.29
CA ALA A 37 -17.44 9.46 6.83
C ALA A 37 -18.33 8.53 5.98
N GLU A 38 -18.22 8.61 4.65
CA GLU A 38 -18.96 7.71 3.75
C GLU A 38 -18.48 6.25 3.88
N TYR A 39 -17.17 6.00 4.02
CA TYR A 39 -16.64 4.67 4.29
C TYR A 39 -17.18 4.10 5.61
N ARG A 40 -17.24 4.91 6.68
CA ARG A 40 -17.80 4.51 7.97
C ARG A 40 -19.26 4.09 7.85
N LYS A 41 -20.09 4.88 7.15
CA LYS A 41 -21.52 4.55 6.90
C LYS A 41 -21.68 3.23 6.17
N ILE A 42 -20.89 2.98 5.13
CA ILE A 42 -20.95 1.74 4.35
C ILE A 42 -20.51 0.55 5.22
N LEU A 43 -19.43 0.67 5.99
CA LEU A 43 -18.96 -0.40 6.88
C LEU A 43 -19.98 -0.76 7.96
N ILE A 44 -20.64 0.23 8.59
CA ILE A 44 -21.70 -0.03 9.58
C ILE A 44 -22.85 -0.79 8.93
N ARG A 45 -23.31 -0.34 7.75
CA ARG A 45 -24.37 -1.01 7.00
C ARG A 45 -23.99 -2.43 6.59
N LEU A 46 -22.71 -2.69 6.30
CA LEU A 46 -22.21 -4.03 6.01
C LEU A 46 -22.19 -4.90 7.27
N ALA A 47 -21.64 -4.39 8.37
CA ALA A 47 -21.60 -5.05 9.68
C ALA A 47 -22.98 -5.50 10.17
N GLU A 48 -24.01 -4.67 10.00
CA GLU A 48 -25.40 -4.99 10.37
C GLU A 48 -26.07 -6.05 9.47
N ARG A 49 -25.57 -6.26 8.24
CA ARG A 49 -26.21 -7.10 7.22
C ARG A 49 -25.46 -8.40 6.91
N PHE A 50 -24.14 -8.40 7.09
CA PHE A 50 -23.24 -9.49 6.71
C PHE A 50 -22.83 -10.27 7.96
N GLU A 51 -23.77 -11.01 8.56
CA GLU A 51 -23.36 -12.03 9.53
C GLU A 51 -22.80 -13.27 8.81
N VAL A 52 -23.34 -13.74 7.67
CA VAL A 52 -22.78 -14.91 6.95
C VAL A 52 -23.21 -14.98 5.44
N HIS A 53 -22.24 -15.10 4.53
CA HIS A 53 -22.27 -15.73 3.17
C HIS A 53 -23.33 -15.36 2.10
N ARG A 54 -23.64 -14.09 1.82
CA ARG A 54 -24.50 -13.75 0.66
C ARG A 54 -24.11 -12.47 -0.08
N TRP A 55 -22.88 -12.40 -0.59
CA TRP A 55 -22.47 -11.29 -1.48
C TRP A 55 -23.32 -11.22 -2.77
N ASP A 56 -23.93 -12.33 -3.19
CA ASP A 56 -24.91 -12.40 -4.28
C ASP A 56 -26.18 -11.55 -4.04
N ASP A 57 -26.45 -11.17 -2.78
CA ASP A 57 -27.58 -10.31 -2.45
C ASP A 57 -27.29 -8.82 -2.76
N LEU A 58 -26.04 -8.45 -3.10
CA LEU A 58 -25.69 -7.14 -3.65
C LEU A 58 -26.14 -7.02 -5.12
N LYS A 59 -27.46 -7.02 -5.34
CA LYS A 59 -28.07 -6.85 -6.67
C LYS A 59 -27.75 -5.49 -7.30
N ASP A 60 -27.48 -4.49 -6.48
CA ASP A 60 -27.05 -3.17 -6.91
C ASP A 60 -25.55 -3.15 -7.21
N GLN A 61 -25.23 -3.10 -8.52
CA GLN A 61 -23.88 -3.10 -9.03
C GLN A 61 -23.08 -1.84 -8.65
N ASP A 62 -23.74 -0.70 -8.45
CA ASP A 62 -23.04 0.52 -8.07
C ASP A 62 -22.72 0.52 -6.58
N PHE A 63 -23.64 0.03 -5.74
CA PHE A 63 -23.33 -0.22 -4.33
C PHE A 63 -22.22 -1.26 -4.17
N ALA A 64 -22.22 -2.35 -4.96
CA ALA A 64 -21.14 -3.35 -4.93
C ALA A 64 -19.76 -2.75 -5.24
N LYS A 65 -19.66 -1.83 -6.22
CA LYS A 65 -18.40 -1.11 -6.51
C LYS A 65 -17.97 -0.21 -5.35
N GLN A 66 -18.92 0.45 -4.69
CA GLN A 66 -18.62 1.28 -3.51
C GLN A 66 -18.09 0.42 -2.37
N VAL A 67 -18.70 -0.74 -2.10
CA VAL A 67 -18.23 -1.71 -1.13
C VAL A 67 -16.79 -2.15 -1.45
N CYS A 68 -16.49 -2.51 -2.70
CA CYS A 68 -15.14 -2.90 -3.10
C CYS A 68 -14.12 -1.79 -2.80
N THR A 69 -14.46 -0.54 -3.14
CA THR A 69 -13.62 0.63 -2.82
C THR A 69 -13.40 0.75 -1.31
N VAL A 70 -14.47 0.65 -0.52
CA VAL A 70 -14.44 0.81 0.93
C VAL A 70 -13.54 -0.24 1.55
N LEU A 71 -13.69 -1.53 1.21
CA LEU A 71 -12.89 -2.61 1.77
C LEU A 71 -11.38 -2.41 1.53
N LEU A 72 -10.98 -1.98 0.33
CA LEU A 72 -9.56 -1.72 0.04
C LEU A 72 -9.00 -0.52 0.78
N GLU A 73 -9.74 0.60 0.80
CA GLU A 73 -9.25 1.86 1.36
C GLU A 73 -9.30 1.87 2.90
N THR A 74 -10.29 1.23 3.52
CA THR A 74 -10.37 1.13 4.98
C THR A 74 -9.23 0.29 5.54
N ARG A 75 -8.91 -0.83 4.88
CA ARG A 75 -7.76 -1.66 5.20
C ARG A 75 -6.45 -0.89 5.17
N GLU A 76 -6.28 0.03 4.23
CA GLU A 76 -5.08 0.87 4.16
C GLU A 76 -4.93 1.75 5.40
N LEU A 77 -6.00 2.42 5.81
CA LEU A 77 -5.98 3.23 7.02
C LEU A 77 -5.76 2.38 8.28
N VAL A 78 -6.36 1.19 8.37
CA VAL A 78 -6.15 0.25 9.47
C VAL A 78 -4.68 -0.19 9.55
N SER A 79 -4.07 -0.55 8.41
CA SER A 79 -2.65 -0.92 8.37
C SER A 79 -1.74 0.23 8.80
N ILE A 80 -2.03 1.45 8.35
CA ILE A 80 -1.30 2.65 8.75
C ILE A 80 -1.39 2.85 10.27
N HIS A 81 -2.60 2.76 10.83
CA HIS A 81 -2.82 2.88 12.26
C HIS A 81 -2.07 1.81 13.06
N ARG A 82 -2.19 0.53 12.68
CA ARG A 82 -1.50 -0.58 13.36
C ARG A 82 0.02 -0.43 13.33
N GLY A 83 0.57 0.05 12.22
CA GLY A 83 2.02 0.22 12.08
C GLY A 83 2.59 1.46 12.77
N LEU A 84 1.82 2.54 12.91
CA LEU A 84 2.35 3.85 13.34
C LEU A 84 1.84 4.34 14.70
N SER A 85 0.67 3.90 15.16
CA SER A 85 0.05 4.45 16.38
C SER A 85 0.89 4.34 17.65
N SER A 86 1.79 3.35 17.74
CA SER A 86 2.67 3.12 18.91
C SER A 86 4.08 3.69 18.76
N VAL A 87 4.46 4.15 17.57
CA VAL A 87 5.84 4.55 17.24
C VAL A 87 5.94 5.98 16.69
N SER A 88 4.80 6.62 16.44
CA SER A 88 4.72 7.97 15.91
C SER A 88 3.69 8.75 16.70
N ASP A 89 4.00 10.02 16.99
CA ASP A 89 2.96 10.94 17.40
C ASP A 89 2.11 11.28 16.16
N PRO A 90 0.78 11.11 16.19
CA PRO A 90 -0.10 11.57 15.12
C PRO A 90 0.13 13.04 14.71
N THR A 91 0.61 13.91 15.61
CA THR A 91 0.94 15.30 15.25
C THR A 91 2.16 15.43 14.35
N ASP A 92 3.09 14.48 14.43
CA ASP A 92 4.28 14.41 13.56
C ASP A 92 3.92 13.93 12.15
N LEU A 93 2.77 13.26 12.01
CA LEU A 93 2.25 12.75 10.73
C LEU A 93 1.39 13.80 10.01
N HIS A 94 1.87 15.03 9.83
CA HIS A 94 1.12 16.11 9.19
C HIS A 94 0.50 15.72 7.82
N THR A 95 1.15 14.81 7.11
CA THR A 95 0.70 14.28 5.81
C THR A 95 -0.55 13.41 5.89
N ILE A 96 -0.89 12.83 7.05
CA ILE A 96 -2.09 12.00 7.22
C ILE A 96 -3.38 12.78 6.91
N ARG A 97 -3.39 14.09 7.23
CA ARG A 97 -4.49 15.01 6.90
C ARG A 97 -4.72 15.16 5.40
N LEU A 98 -3.66 15.01 4.60
CA LEU A 98 -3.75 15.06 3.14
C LEU A 98 -4.21 13.72 2.57
N PHE A 99 -3.80 12.60 3.18
CA PHE A 99 -4.28 11.27 2.82
C PHE A 99 -5.80 11.18 2.94
N LEU A 100 -6.42 11.72 3.99
CA LEU A 100 -7.88 11.61 4.17
C LEU A 100 -8.71 12.41 3.14
N LYS A 101 -8.08 13.32 2.39
CA LYS A 101 -8.76 14.11 1.35
C LYS A 101 -8.91 13.30 0.05
N GLY A 102 -9.60 13.88 -0.93
CA GLY A 102 -9.71 13.32 -2.28
C GLY A 102 -11.04 12.65 -2.59
N PRO A 103 -11.20 12.12 -3.81
CA PRO A 103 -12.46 11.54 -4.26
C PRO A 103 -12.75 10.22 -3.55
N PHE A 104 -14.03 9.92 -3.39
CA PHE A 104 -14.51 8.66 -2.79
C PHE A 104 -13.88 7.43 -3.45
N SER A 105 -13.89 7.35 -4.79
CA SER A 105 -13.36 6.20 -5.54
C SER A 105 -12.02 6.52 -6.24
N PRO A 106 -11.06 5.56 -6.28
CA PRO A 106 -9.80 5.70 -7.01
C PRO A 106 -9.97 5.94 -8.51
N ILE A 107 -11.09 5.49 -9.11
CA ILE A 107 -11.35 5.68 -10.55
C ILE A 107 -11.60 7.15 -10.90
N ASN A 108 -12.00 7.96 -9.92
CA ASN A 108 -12.29 9.39 -10.08
C ASN A 108 -11.05 10.27 -9.86
N GLU A 109 -9.88 9.66 -9.62
CA GLU A 109 -8.62 10.39 -9.52
C GLU A 109 -8.11 10.83 -10.89
N THR A 110 -7.56 12.04 -10.95
CA THR A 110 -6.86 12.54 -12.12
C THR A 110 -5.56 13.23 -11.71
N ALA A 111 -4.53 13.09 -12.54
CA ALA A 111 -3.29 13.85 -12.35
C ALA A 111 -3.48 15.36 -12.62
N LYS A 112 -4.43 15.72 -13.51
CA LYS A 112 -4.68 17.11 -13.94
C LYS A 112 -5.05 18.05 -12.80
N ASN A 113 -5.81 17.55 -11.82
CA ASN A 113 -6.24 18.31 -10.63
C ASN A 113 -5.56 17.81 -9.35
N SER A 114 -4.49 17.02 -9.46
CA SER A 114 -3.76 16.43 -8.33
C SER A 114 -4.64 15.66 -7.33
N SER A 115 -5.82 15.18 -7.76
CA SER A 115 -6.74 14.42 -6.89
C SER A 115 -6.24 13.00 -6.59
N ASN A 116 -5.16 12.57 -7.24
CA ASN A 116 -4.41 11.35 -6.94
C ASN A 116 -3.42 11.50 -5.76
N ARG A 117 -3.06 12.75 -5.38
CA ARG A 117 -2.08 13.03 -4.33
C ARG A 117 -2.43 12.40 -2.97
N PRO A 118 -3.70 12.42 -2.51
CA PRO A 118 -4.06 11.77 -1.25
C PRO A 118 -3.67 10.29 -1.20
N ARG A 119 -3.95 9.51 -2.25
CA ARG A 119 -3.56 8.09 -2.30
C ARG A 119 -2.06 7.88 -2.56
N ASN A 120 -1.33 8.86 -3.11
CA ASN A 120 0.13 8.76 -3.19
C ASN A 120 0.70 8.78 -1.76
N ILE A 121 0.24 9.76 -0.98
CA ILE A 121 0.57 9.88 0.45
C ILE A 121 0.09 8.65 1.22
N GLY A 122 -1.08 8.10 0.90
CA GLY A 122 -1.57 6.86 1.47
C GLY A 122 -0.59 5.69 1.28
N PHE A 123 -0.01 5.56 0.08
CA PHE A 123 1.01 4.56 -0.19
C PHE A 123 2.30 4.81 0.58
N GLU A 124 2.77 6.06 0.67
CA GLU A 124 3.94 6.45 1.47
C GLU A 124 3.75 6.12 2.97
N LEU A 125 2.60 6.47 3.53
CA LEU A 125 2.23 6.18 4.91
C LEU A 125 2.10 4.68 5.15
N TYR A 126 1.49 3.94 4.21
CA TYR A 126 1.38 2.48 4.29
C TYR A 126 2.75 1.81 4.32
N LEU A 127 3.66 2.21 3.44
CA LEU A 127 5.04 1.68 3.44
C LEU A 127 5.76 2.05 4.75
N THR A 128 5.59 3.28 5.24
CA THR A 128 6.18 3.71 6.51
C THR A 128 5.66 2.86 7.67
N ALA A 129 4.36 2.58 7.71
CA ALA A 129 3.73 1.69 8.69
C ALA A 129 4.26 0.25 8.61
N LEU A 130 4.40 -0.27 7.38
CA LEU A 130 4.96 -1.59 7.11
C LEU A 130 6.39 -1.71 7.65
N PHE A 131 7.26 -0.75 7.31
CA PHE A 131 8.65 -0.74 7.79
C PHE A 131 8.74 -0.55 9.31
N ALA A 132 7.94 0.34 9.88
CA ALA A 132 7.94 0.60 11.31
C ALA A 132 7.50 -0.63 12.11
N TYR A 133 6.45 -1.31 11.67
CA TYR A 133 6.01 -2.56 12.30
C TYR A 133 7.06 -3.67 12.15
N ALA A 134 7.80 -3.70 11.03
CA ALA A 134 8.98 -4.54 10.80
C ALA A 134 10.20 -4.18 11.68
N LYS A 135 10.04 -3.27 12.65
CA LYS A 135 11.07 -2.76 13.57
C LYS A 135 12.21 -2.02 12.86
N MET A 136 11.93 -1.45 11.68
CA MET A 136 12.83 -0.48 11.04
C MET A 136 12.47 0.91 11.53
N THR A 137 13.45 1.72 11.88
CA THR A 137 13.18 3.03 12.51
C THR A 137 12.91 4.07 11.43
N PRO A 138 11.71 4.66 11.33
CA PRO A 138 11.44 5.75 10.39
C PRO A 138 12.28 6.98 10.74
N ILE A 139 12.68 7.72 9.71
CA ILE A 139 13.35 9.02 9.84
C ILE A 139 12.44 10.07 9.19
N TYR A 140 11.92 10.98 10.00
CA TYR A 140 11.02 12.06 9.56
C TYR A 140 11.79 13.31 9.17
N GLY A 141 11.12 14.24 8.48
CA GLY A 141 11.71 15.52 8.07
C GLY A 141 12.73 15.42 6.93
N THR A 142 12.73 14.33 6.18
CA THR A 142 13.57 14.18 4.98
C THR A 142 12.81 14.57 3.72
N ASP A 143 13.53 14.98 2.68
CA ASP A 143 12.93 15.26 1.37
C ASP A 143 12.53 13.99 0.59
N ALA A 144 12.81 12.78 1.10
CA ALA A 144 12.38 11.53 0.48
C ALA A 144 10.92 11.26 0.79
N ASP A 145 10.25 10.50 -0.08
CA ASP A 145 8.88 10.04 0.17
C ASP A 145 8.81 9.27 1.50
N LEU A 146 9.83 8.47 1.82
CA LEU A 146 10.09 7.95 3.16
C LEU A 146 11.56 7.58 3.36
N CYS A 147 11.99 7.56 4.62
CA CYS A 147 13.35 7.19 5.02
C CYS A 147 13.31 6.32 6.27
N PHE A 148 14.17 5.30 6.34
CA PHE A 148 14.28 4.43 7.51
C PHE A 148 15.70 3.93 7.76
N LYS A 149 15.98 3.52 9.00
CA LYS A 149 17.17 2.74 9.34
C LYS A 149 16.83 1.25 9.40
N HIS A 150 17.65 0.44 8.74
CA HIS A 150 17.63 -1.02 8.85
C HIS A 150 19.07 -1.51 8.95
N ASN A 151 19.37 -2.27 10.01
CA ASN A 151 20.75 -2.61 10.39
C ASN A 151 21.60 -1.33 10.52
N THR A 152 22.75 -1.27 9.84
CA THR A 152 23.65 -0.09 9.83
C THR A 152 23.34 0.88 8.70
N ALA A 153 22.44 0.53 7.78
CA ALA A 153 22.16 1.32 6.59
C ALA A 153 21.00 2.29 6.80
N THR A 154 21.07 3.42 6.10
CA THR A 154 19.96 4.37 5.98
C THR A 154 19.36 4.23 4.59
N PHE A 155 18.08 3.88 4.52
CA PHE A 155 17.36 3.72 3.27
C PHE A 155 16.58 4.98 2.96
N PHE A 156 16.79 5.54 1.78
CA PHE A 156 15.89 6.49 1.14
C PHE A 156 15.00 5.73 0.17
N VAL A 157 13.70 5.95 0.25
CA VAL A 157 12.74 5.29 -0.63
C VAL A 157 11.95 6.32 -1.42
N GLU A 158 11.83 6.07 -2.72
CA GLU A 158 10.97 6.82 -3.63
C GLU A 158 9.76 5.96 -3.98
N ALA A 159 8.58 6.38 -3.53
CA ALA A 159 7.32 5.65 -3.68
C ALA A 159 6.55 6.22 -4.87
N LYS A 160 6.26 5.40 -5.88
CA LYS A 160 5.50 5.82 -7.06
C LYS A 160 4.28 4.91 -7.27
N ARG A 161 3.13 5.54 -7.55
CA ARG A 161 1.88 4.87 -7.96
C ARG A 161 1.54 5.26 -9.40
N PRO A 162 2.16 4.63 -10.43
CA PRO A 162 1.77 4.87 -11.82
C PRO A 162 0.31 4.48 -12.03
N MET A 163 -0.46 5.35 -12.67
CA MET A 163 -1.89 5.11 -12.92
C MET A 163 -2.14 4.23 -14.16
N PHE A 164 -1.16 4.17 -15.07
CA PHE A 164 -1.29 3.50 -16.36
C PHE A 164 -0.01 2.75 -16.71
N SER A 165 -0.11 1.68 -17.50
CA SER A 165 1.05 0.86 -17.90
C SER A 165 2.12 1.67 -18.63
N HIS A 166 1.72 2.60 -19.50
CA HIS A 166 2.66 3.47 -20.22
C HIS A 166 3.36 4.51 -19.31
N SER A 167 2.87 4.73 -18.09
CA SER A 167 3.46 5.70 -17.14
C SER A 167 4.51 5.09 -16.21
N ILE A 168 4.64 3.75 -16.16
CA ILE A 168 5.56 3.06 -15.24
C ILE A 168 7.01 3.47 -15.50
N ASN A 169 7.44 3.51 -16.76
CA ASN A 169 8.80 3.89 -17.12
C ASN A 169 9.14 5.32 -16.66
N ALA A 170 8.22 6.27 -16.86
CA ALA A 170 8.39 7.63 -16.38
C ALA A 170 8.52 7.70 -14.85
N ALA A 171 7.71 6.92 -14.13
CA ALA A 171 7.78 6.81 -12.68
C ALA A 171 9.13 6.25 -12.18
N ILE A 172 9.64 5.18 -12.80
CA ILE A 172 10.95 4.59 -12.46
C ILE A 172 12.08 5.59 -12.72
N LYS A 173 12.07 6.26 -13.88
CA LYS A 173 13.07 7.27 -14.22
C LYS A 173 13.09 8.43 -13.23
N ASP A 174 11.90 8.90 -12.82
CA ASP A 174 11.77 9.94 -11.82
C ASP A 174 12.33 9.47 -10.46
N ALA A 175 11.94 8.29 -9.99
CA ALA A 175 12.48 7.70 -8.76
C ALA A 175 14.01 7.57 -8.80
N ASN A 176 14.59 7.06 -9.89
CA ASN A 176 16.04 6.96 -10.07
C ASN A 176 16.72 8.34 -10.01
N LYS A 177 16.15 9.36 -10.67
CA LYS A 177 16.66 10.73 -10.62
C LYS A 177 16.66 11.28 -9.20
N GLN A 178 15.56 11.11 -8.46
CA GLN A 178 15.43 11.59 -7.09
C GLN A 178 16.38 10.88 -6.13
N LEU A 179 16.45 9.54 -6.20
CA LEU A 179 17.40 8.74 -5.41
C LEU A 179 18.85 9.11 -5.72
N LYS A 180 19.21 9.23 -7.00
CA LYS A 180 20.58 9.59 -7.40
C LYS A 180 21.01 10.92 -6.77
N ARG A 181 20.19 11.96 -6.92
CA ARG A 181 20.45 13.28 -6.30
C ARG A 181 20.64 13.17 -4.78
N ARG A 182 19.80 12.37 -4.11
CA ARG A 182 19.84 12.24 -2.64
C ARG A 182 21.04 11.44 -2.15
N LEU A 183 21.39 10.36 -2.86
CA LEU A 183 22.54 9.52 -2.55
C LEU A 183 23.88 10.20 -2.85
N GLU A 184 23.94 11.08 -3.85
CA GLU A 184 25.13 11.91 -4.12
C GLU A 184 25.26 13.07 -3.13
N GLY A 185 24.14 13.59 -2.61
CA GLY A 185 24.12 14.71 -1.68
C GLY A 185 24.31 14.34 -0.20
N THR A 186 24.28 13.05 0.16
CA THR A 186 24.44 12.60 1.55
C THR A 186 25.90 12.26 1.86
N GLN A 187 26.34 12.59 3.07
CA GLN A 187 27.66 12.20 3.58
C GLN A 187 27.68 10.77 4.14
N ASN A 188 26.52 10.12 4.25
CA ASN A 188 26.42 8.77 4.78
C ASN A 188 26.80 7.73 3.72
N ALA A 189 28.00 7.14 3.84
CA ALA A 189 28.49 6.07 2.96
C ALA A 189 27.63 4.79 2.98
N LEU A 190 26.82 4.60 4.04
CA LEU A 190 25.87 3.49 4.17
C LEU A 190 24.45 3.86 3.73
N ALA A 191 24.29 4.98 3.02
CA ALA A 191 23.01 5.34 2.43
C ALA A 191 22.68 4.46 1.22
N LYS A 192 21.46 3.94 1.20
CA LYS A 192 20.94 3.04 0.16
C LYS A 192 19.61 3.59 -0.38
N GLY A 193 19.35 3.33 -1.65
CA GLY A 193 18.12 3.69 -2.34
C GLY A 193 17.22 2.49 -2.57
N LEU A 194 15.91 2.67 -2.37
CA LEU A 194 14.88 1.73 -2.82
C LEU A 194 13.84 2.48 -3.64
N ILE A 195 13.35 1.83 -4.69
CA ILE A 195 12.14 2.30 -5.38
C ILE A 195 10.98 1.46 -4.86
N ALA A 196 9.87 2.07 -4.47
CA ALA A 196 8.65 1.34 -4.18
C ALA A 196 7.59 1.66 -5.25
N LEU A 197 7.07 0.63 -5.91
CA LEU A 197 6.08 0.76 -6.97
C LEU A 197 4.77 0.11 -6.57
N ASP A 198 3.74 0.93 -6.39
CA ASP A 198 2.37 0.43 -6.34
C ASP A 198 1.82 0.27 -7.76
N LEU A 199 1.69 -0.97 -8.20
CA LEU A 199 1.23 -1.33 -9.54
C LEU A 199 -0.24 -1.76 -9.56
N SER A 200 -0.97 -1.61 -8.45
CA SER A 200 -2.35 -2.10 -8.31
C SER A 200 -3.28 -1.54 -9.38
N LYS A 201 -3.19 -0.23 -9.65
CA LYS A 201 -4.00 0.45 -10.70
C LYS A 201 -3.57 0.07 -12.12
N VAL A 202 -2.34 -0.39 -12.31
CA VAL A 202 -1.85 -0.89 -13.60
C VAL A 202 -2.42 -2.28 -13.87
N ILE A 203 -2.33 -3.20 -12.90
CA ILE A 203 -2.73 -4.60 -13.09
C ILE A 203 -4.24 -4.78 -12.97
N ASN A 204 -4.92 -3.93 -12.20
CA ASN A 204 -6.36 -3.98 -11.95
C ASN A 204 -6.98 -2.57 -11.95
N PRO A 205 -7.04 -1.88 -13.09
CA PRO A 205 -7.47 -0.47 -13.19
C PRO A 205 -8.93 -0.21 -12.80
N LYS A 206 -9.73 -1.25 -12.60
CA LYS A 206 -11.15 -1.17 -12.25
C LYS A 206 -11.46 -1.77 -10.87
N ASP A 207 -10.44 -2.04 -10.06
CA ASP A 207 -10.56 -2.66 -8.73
C ASP A 207 -11.47 -3.90 -8.74
N LYS A 208 -11.36 -4.73 -9.79
CA LYS A 208 -12.15 -5.94 -9.93
C LYS A 208 -11.79 -6.94 -8.83
N VAL A 209 -12.79 -7.66 -8.36
CA VAL A 209 -12.60 -8.82 -7.47
C VAL A 209 -11.96 -9.95 -8.26
N MET A 210 -10.86 -10.50 -7.73
CA MET A 210 -10.16 -11.62 -8.31
C MET A 210 -10.74 -12.93 -7.76
N PRO A 211 -11.32 -13.79 -8.61
CA PRO A 211 -11.80 -15.09 -8.17
C PRO A 211 -10.63 -16.02 -7.88
N VAL A 212 -10.68 -16.67 -6.72
CA VAL A 212 -9.63 -17.56 -6.20
C VAL A 212 -10.27 -18.87 -5.77
N ARG A 213 -9.54 -19.98 -5.94
CA ARG A 213 -10.02 -21.32 -5.56
C ARG A 213 -9.64 -21.63 -4.12
N ASP A 214 -8.37 -21.43 -3.82
CA ASP A 214 -7.72 -21.66 -2.55
C ASP A 214 -6.46 -20.78 -2.48
N THR A 215 -5.77 -20.79 -1.34
CA THR A 215 -4.59 -19.94 -1.10
C THR A 215 -3.44 -20.32 -2.04
N TYR A 216 -3.31 -21.60 -2.39
CA TYR A 216 -2.30 -22.07 -3.35
C TYR A 216 -2.52 -21.47 -4.75
N HIS A 217 -3.77 -21.42 -5.22
CA HIS A 217 -4.11 -20.77 -6.49
C HIS A 217 -3.78 -19.26 -6.43
N LEU A 218 -4.04 -18.60 -5.30
CA LEU A 218 -3.67 -17.20 -5.11
C LEU A 218 -2.16 -17.00 -5.19
N ASP A 219 -1.38 -17.84 -4.53
CA ASP A 219 0.09 -17.83 -4.59
C ASP A 219 0.58 -17.93 -6.03
N GLN A 220 0.03 -18.88 -6.80
CA GLN A 220 0.40 -19.05 -8.20
C GLN A 220 0.11 -17.80 -9.03
N LEU A 221 -1.07 -17.19 -8.86
CA LEU A 221 -1.45 -15.96 -9.55
C LEU A 221 -0.50 -14.81 -9.20
N MET A 222 -0.23 -14.59 -7.92
CA MET A 222 0.56 -13.45 -7.46
C MET A 222 2.05 -13.61 -7.74
N ASN A 223 2.62 -14.81 -7.57
CA ASN A 223 4.00 -15.08 -7.99
C ASN A 223 4.14 -14.95 -9.51
N GLY A 224 3.14 -15.41 -10.28
CA GLY A 224 3.09 -15.27 -11.73
C GLY A 224 3.04 -13.81 -12.18
N GLU A 225 2.18 -12.99 -11.57
CA GLU A 225 2.09 -11.55 -11.80
C GLU A 225 3.40 -10.85 -11.47
N THR A 226 3.97 -11.15 -10.29
CA THR A 226 5.26 -10.60 -9.84
C THR A 226 6.35 -10.86 -10.87
N LYS A 227 6.52 -12.13 -11.29
CA LYS A 227 7.51 -12.51 -12.31
C LYS A 227 7.27 -11.79 -13.64
N ARG A 228 6.01 -11.63 -14.05
CA ARG A 228 5.66 -10.89 -15.27
C ARG A 228 6.10 -9.43 -15.17
N GLN A 229 5.81 -8.75 -14.06
CA GLN A 229 6.19 -7.35 -13.86
C GLN A 229 7.71 -7.17 -13.77
N ILE A 230 8.41 -8.05 -13.05
CA ILE A 230 9.89 -8.05 -12.99
C ILE A 230 10.48 -8.13 -14.40
N ASN A 231 10.03 -9.09 -15.21
CA ASN A 231 10.54 -9.29 -16.56
C ASN A 231 10.21 -8.11 -17.49
N ALA A 232 8.98 -7.62 -17.45
CA ALA A 232 8.52 -6.51 -18.28
C ALA A 232 9.29 -5.20 -18.00
N LEU A 233 9.76 -5.04 -16.77
CA LEU A 233 10.39 -3.82 -16.30
C LEU A 233 11.91 -3.94 -16.14
N ALA A 234 12.48 -5.13 -16.34
CA ALA A 234 13.90 -5.45 -16.18
C ALA A 234 14.84 -4.40 -16.79
N ARG A 235 14.53 -3.97 -18.01
CA ARG A 235 15.34 -2.98 -18.74
C ARG A 235 15.30 -1.57 -18.15
N TYR A 236 14.28 -1.21 -17.38
CA TYR A 236 14.12 0.14 -16.85
C TYR A 236 14.77 0.34 -15.49
N TRP A 237 14.92 -0.73 -14.69
CA TRP A 237 15.52 -0.66 -13.35
C TRP A 237 16.91 -0.03 -13.35
N HIS A 238 17.71 -0.35 -14.36
CA HIS A 238 19.12 0.03 -14.45
C HIS A 238 19.36 1.38 -15.14
N ILE A 239 18.36 1.95 -15.83
CA ILE A 239 18.54 3.20 -16.58
C ILE A 239 18.71 4.36 -15.62
N ASN A 240 19.87 5.03 -15.69
CA ASN A 240 20.24 6.19 -14.86
C ASN A 240 20.14 5.93 -13.35
N ARG A 241 20.25 4.67 -12.94
CA ARG A 241 20.22 4.22 -11.56
C ARG A 241 21.56 4.56 -10.88
N SER A 242 21.52 5.00 -9.62
CA SER A 242 22.73 5.03 -8.78
C SER A 242 23.11 3.61 -8.36
N ASP A 243 24.40 3.30 -8.24
CA ASP A 243 24.83 1.97 -7.78
C ASP A 243 24.36 1.66 -6.36
N ASN A 244 24.13 2.69 -5.54
CA ASN A 244 23.56 2.58 -4.20
C ASN A 244 22.03 2.45 -4.18
N THR A 245 21.34 2.49 -5.33
CA THR A 245 19.92 2.08 -5.41
C THR A 245 19.85 0.57 -5.54
N VAL A 246 19.63 -0.13 -4.44
CA VAL A 246 19.90 -1.58 -4.31
C VAL A 246 18.70 -2.46 -4.61
N GLY A 247 17.50 -1.91 -4.69
CA GLY A 247 16.30 -2.72 -4.88
C GLY A 247 15.06 -1.96 -5.32
N VAL A 248 14.07 -2.74 -5.77
CA VAL A 248 12.72 -2.28 -6.10
C VAL A 248 11.71 -3.12 -5.34
N LEU A 249 10.82 -2.48 -4.59
CA LEU A 249 9.67 -3.11 -3.97
C LEU A 249 8.49 -2.99 -4.92
N LEU A 250 7.93 -4.13 -5.32
CA LEU A 250 6.66 -4.20 -6.04
C LEU A 250 5.54 -4.37 -5.03
N HIS A 251 4.49 -3.57 -5.14
CA HIS A 251 3.31 -3.65 -4.29
C HIS A 251 2.06 -3.84 -5.14
N PHE A 252 1.21 -4.77 -4.71
CA PHE A 252 -0.13 -4.99 -5.24
C PHE A 252 -1.14 -5.03 -4.10
N ARG A 253 -2.28 -4.36 -4.29
CA ARG A 253 -3.48 -4.48 -3.47
C ARG A 253 -4.65 -4.89 -4.34
N LEU A 254 -5.37 -5.93 -3.93
CA LEU A 254 -6.47 -6.51 -4.70
C LEU A 254 -7.58 -6.99 -3.77
N LEU A 255 -8.79 -7.11 -4.32
CA LEU A 255 -9.84 -7.89 -3.68
C LEU A 255 -9.81 -9.31 -4.22
N THR A 256 -10.02 -10.28 -3.34
CA THR A 256 -10.12 -11.70 -3.69
C THR A 256 -11.42 -12.29 -3.16
N GLN A 257 -11.93 -13.32 -3.85
CA GLN A 257 -13.10 -14.07 -3.42
C GLN A 257 -12.84 -15.56 -3.57
N PHE A 258 -13.03 -16.31 -2.48
CA PHE A 258 -12.75 -17.75 -2.43
C PHE A 258 -14.01 -18.57 -2.74
N GLY A 259 -14.13 -19.05 -3.97
CA GLY A 259 -15.36 -19.67 -4.46
C GLY A 259 -16.48 -18.66 -4.77
N ILE A 260 -17.55 -19.14 -5.41
CA ILE A 260 -18.61 -18.28 -5.98
C ILE A 260 -19.42 -17.53 -4.90
N ASN A 261 -19.59 -18.15 -3.73
CA ASN A 261 -20.31 -17.58 -2.59
C ASN A 261 -19.36 -17.15 -1.45
N GLY A 262 -18.05 -17.11 -1.73
CA GLY A 262 -17.04 -16.79 -0.73
C GLY A 262 -17.07 -15.33 -0.32
N ASP A 263 -16.45 -15.04 0.81
CA ASP A 263 -16.31 -13.67 1.28
C ASP A 263 -15.30 -12.86 0.45
N LEU A 264 -15.53 -11.55 0.38
CA LEU A 264 -14.54 -10.62 -0.16
C LEU A 264 -13.40 -10.45 0.84
N ASN A 265 -12.18 -10.64 0.37
CA ASN A 265 -10.99 -10.47 1.16
C ASN A 265 -10.07 -9.44 0.51
N THR A 266 -9.27 -8.76 1.32
CA THR A 266 -8.22 -7.88 0.81
C THR A 266 -6.89 -8.62 0.79
N LEU A 267 -6.24 -8.63 -0.37
CA LEU A 267 -4.86 -9.09 -0.51
C LEU A 267 -3.94 -7.87 -0.55
N ARG A 268 -2.85 -7.93 0.23
CA ARG A 268 -1.65 -7.12 -0.01
C ARG A 268 -0.49 -8.04 -0.33
N TRP A 269 0.27 -7.65 -1.35
CA TRP A 269 1.42 -8.40 -1.82
C TRP A 269 2.57 -7.44 -2.03
N VAL A 270 3.68 -7.68 -1.35
CA VAL A 270 4.92 -6.91 -1.52
C VAL A 270 6.00 -7.87 -1.99
N SER A 271 6.82 -7.52 -2.97
CA SER A 271 7.95 -8.35 -3.37
C SER A 271 9.19 -7.49 -3.60
N LEU A 272 10.32 -7.90 -3.01
CA LEU A 272 11.60 -7.23 -3.21
C LEU A 272 12.36 -7.81 -4.41
N VAL A 273 12.63 -6.95 -5.39
CA VAL A 273 13.58 -7.20 -6.47
C VAL A 273 14.93 -6.64 -6.06
N GLN A 274 15.90 -7.51 -5.79
CA GLN A 274 17.28 -7.09 -5.51
C GLN A 274 18.00 -6.76 -6.82
N LEU A 275 18.56 -5.56 -6.92
CA LEU A 275 19.33 -5.10 -8.07
C LEU A 275 20.83 -5.34 -7.90
N SER A 276 21.28 -5.56 -6.66
CA SER A 276 22.63 -5.91 -6.28
C SER A 276 22.60 -6.85 -5.08
N SER A 277 23.60 -7.72 -4.96
CA SER A 277 23.85 -8.48 -3.73
C SER A 277 24.37 -7.52 -2.66
N ASP A 278 23.45 -7.01 -1.83
CA ASP A 278 23.75 -6.08 -0.75
C ASP A 278 23.24 -6.64 0.58
N ASP A 279 24.14 -6.85 1.54
CA ASP A 279 23.81 -7.43 2.84
C ASP A 279 22.80 -6.58 3.63
N ALA A 280 22.67 -5.28 3.33
CA ALA A 280 21.68 -4.42 3.96
C ALA A 280 20.23 -4.82 3.62
N LEU A 281 20.03 -5.57 2.52
CA LEU A 281 18.74 -6.15 2.13
C LEU A 281 18.50 -7.53 2.73
N SER A 282 19.48 -8.11 3.42
CA SER A 282 19.35 -9.46 3.99
C SER A 282 18.18 -9.53 4.96
N GLY A 283 17.31 -10.51 4.76
CA GLY A 283 16.09 -10.72 5.54
C GLY A 283 14.98 -9.67 5.36
N LEU A 284 15.18 -8.63 4.54
CA LEU A 284 14.18 -7.57 4.35
C LEU A 284 12.88 -8.13 3.77
N ASP A 285 12.95 -8.90 2.69
CA ASP A 285 11.76 -9.45 2.02
C ASP A 285 10.93 -10.34 2.97
N GLY A 286 11.60 -11.25 3.69
CA GLY A 286 10.95 -12.12 4.68
C GLY A 286 10.28 -11.33 5.82
N LYS A 287 10.96 -10.34 6.39
CA LYS A 287 10.39 -9.46 7.42
C LYS A 287 9.15 -8.73 6.92
N LEU A 288 9.16 -8.23 5.69
CA LEU A 288 8.01 -7.52 5.12
C LEU A 288 6.83 -8.47 4.89
N GLN A 289 7.07 -9.72 4.47
CA GLN A 289 6.01 -10.72 4.39
C GLN A 289 5.38 -11.00 5.76
N ASP A 290 6.21 -11.27 6.77
CA ASP A 290 5.72 -11.60 8.10
C ASP A 290 4.87 -10.46 8.71
N VAL A 291 5.23 -9.21 8.41
CA VAL A 291 4.49 -8.04 8.89
C VAL A 291 3.13 -7.90 8.23
N ILE A 292 3.01 -8.22 6.94
CA ILE A 292 1.74 -8.11 6.20
C ILE A 292 0.64 -8.92 6.92
N ARG A 293 0.96 -10.11 7.46
CA ARG A 293 0.08 -10.93 8.33
C ARG A 293 -0.57 -10.18 9.48
N HIS A 294 0.14 -9.22 10.04
CA HIS A 294 -0.22 -8.61 11.31
C HIS A 294 -0.90 -7.26 11.14
N ILE A 295 -0.51 -6.50 10.10
CA ILE A 295 -1.04 -5.15 9.90
C ILE A 295 -2.15 -5.07 8.85
N CYS A 296 -2.30 -6.06 7.97
CA CYS A 296 -3.29 -6.04 6.87
C CYS A 296 -4.55 -6.81 7.21
#